data_AF-A0A369VW55-F1
#
_entry.id   AF-A0A369VW55-F1
#
_cell.length_a   1.000
_cell.length_b   1.000
_cell.length_c   1.000
_cell.angle_alpha   90.00
_cell.angle_beta   90.00
_cell.angle_gamma   90.00
#
_symmetry.space_group_name_H-M   'P 1'
#
loop_
_entity.id
_entity.type
_entity.pdbx_description
1 polymer ?
#
loop_
_entity_poly.entity_id
_entity_poly.type
_entity_poly.pdbx_seq_one_letter_code
_entity_poly.pdbx_strand_id
1 'polypeptide(L)'
;MRTAAIAEAPQAVSPFPELQRRWQAAFSYLQRFAEANPDAADVVEARRRMAEVEREWERLQAVDPNSPDCFPWPSTDAPAGDGDGHAATGAWQEIGMLAYLGYHVGLSSTLSAAQRLRLLGHVFVMRLPPLNGIAYMRQWGAPDTGTRLRKIAEGLASFARNAKRRRNPNLAEAIRQWEDDLEGIRRVHYVGRFDFPWPAP
;
A
#
# COMPACT_ATOMS: atom_id res chain seq x y z
N MET A 1 16.25 -6.07 -33.91
CA MET A 1 15.84 -4.96 -33.03
C MET A 1 14.37 -5.14 -32.69
N ARG A 2 14.05 -5.64 -31.50
CA ARG A 2 12.68 -5.71 -30.97
C ARG A 2 12.59 -4.73 -29.82
N THR A 3 11.78 -3.71 -30.00
CA THR A 3 11.48 -2.68 -29.00
C THR A 3 10.84 -3.36 -27.80
N ALA A 4 11.54 -3.38 -26.66
CA ALA A 4 10.95 -3.83 -25.41
C ALA A 4 9.95 -2.77 -24.95
N ALA A 5 8.68 -3.15 -24.88
CA ALA A 5 7.66 -2.35 -24.24
C ALA A 5 8.04 -2.19 -22.77
N ILE A 6 8.34 -0.96 -22.37
CA ILE A 6 8.52 -0.59 -20.96
C ILE A 6 7.15 -0.76 -20.33
N ALA A 7 6.98 -1.79 -19.50
CA ALA A 7 5.80 -1.90 -18.67
C ALA A 7 5.86 -0.74 -17.66
N GLU A 8 5.03 0.28 -17.85
CA GLU A 8 4.82 1.32 -16.85
C GLU A 8 4.42 0.64 -15.53
N ALA A 9 5.21 0.89 -14.48
CA ALA A 9 4.86 0.49 -13.12
C ALA A 9 3.44 1.02 -12.81
N PRO A 10 2.60 0.26 -12.09
CA PRO A 10 1.24 0.70 -11.75
C PRO A 10 1.34 2.02 -11.00
N GLN A 11 0.98 3.11 -11.70
CA GLN A 11 0.89 4.43 -11.10
C GLN A 11 -0.08 4.30 -9.93
N ALA A 12 0.36 4.72 -8.73
CA ALA A 12 -0.52 4.82 -7.59
C ALA A 12 -1.68 5.73 -8.02
N VAL A 13 -2.85 5.12 -8.31
CA VAL A 13 -4.02 5.88 -8.71
C VAL A 13 -4.43 6.69 -7.49
N SER A 14 -3.99 7.94 -7.47
CA SER A 14 -4.44 8.92 -6.49
C SER A 14 -5.97 8.87 -6.46
N PRO A 15 -6.63 8.92 -5.30
CA PRO A 15 -8.09 9.01 -5.24
C PRO A 15 -8.59 10.31 -5.88
N PHE A 16 -7.70 11.27 -6.14
CA PHE A 16 -8.07 12.60 -6.59
C PHE A 16 -8.87 12.65 -7.91
N PRO A 17 -8.49 11.99 -9.01
CA PRO A 17 -9.30 12.02 -10.24
C PRO A 17 -10.69 11.43 -10.04
N GLU A 18 -10.84 10.45 -9.14
CA GLU A 18 -12.15 9.89 -8.82
C GLU A 18 -13.00 10.84 -7.98
N LEU A 19 -12.42 11.42 -6.92
CA LEU A 19 -13.08 12.44 -6.10
C LEU A 19 -13.49 13.64 -6.95
N GLN A 20 -12.61 14.12 -7.83
CA GLN A 20 -12.90 15.21 -8.76
C GLN A 20 -14.05 14.87 -9.70
N ARG A 21 -14.06 13.67 -10.33
CA ARG A 21 -15.17 13.23 -11.19
C ARG A 21 -16.50 13.17 -10.42
N ARG A 22 -16.49 12.62 -9.20
CA ARG A 22 -17.68 12.51 -8.34
C ARG A 22 -18.23 13.88 -7.96
N TRP A 23 -17.35 14.81 -7.56
CA TRP A 23 -17.73 16.18 -7.24
C TRP A 23 -18.30 16.91 -8.46
N GLN A 24 -17.62 16.84 -9.61
CA GLN A 24 -18.10 17.47 -10.86
C GLN A 24 -19.48 16.95 -11.28
N ALA A 25 -19.69 15.63 -11.22
CA ALA A 25 -20.98 15.04 -11.56
C ALA A 25 -22.11 15.52 -10.63
N ALA A 26 -21.86 15.56 -9.32
CA ALA A 26 -22.82 16.07 -8.34
C ALA A 26 -23.09 17.57 -8.54
N PHE A 27 -22.05 18.38 -8.72
CA PHE A 27 -22.15 19.81 -8.94
C PHE A 27 -22.93 20.14 -10.21
N SER A 28 -22.61 19.51 -11.35
CA SER A 28 -23.34 19.71 -12.61
C SER A 28 -24.81 19.33 -12.51
N TYR A 29 -25.14 18.28 -11.74
CA TYR A 29 -26.52 17.90 -11.47
C TYR A 29 -27.26 18.99 -10.68
N LEU A 30 -26.65 19.47 -9.59
CA LEU A 30 -27.23 20.53 -8.75
C LEU A 30 -27.45 21.82 -9.55
N GLN A 31 -26.50 22.23 -10.39
CA GLN A 31 -26.63 23.40 -11.25
C GLN A 31 -27.84 23.32 -12.17
N ARG A 32 -28.22 22.12 -12.62
CA ARG A 32 -29.29 21.93 -13.60
C ARG A 32 -30.67 21.81 -12.96
N PHE A 33 -30.76 21.23 -11.76
CA PHE A 33 -32.04 20.78 -11.20
C PHE A 33 -32.41 21.40 -9.85
N ALA A 34 -31.45 21.93 -9.08
CA ALA A 34 -31.70 22.33 -7.70
C ALA A 34 -32.61 23.56 -7.55
N GLU A 35 -32.62 24.48 -8.52
CA GLU A 35 -33.51 25.66 -8.48
C GLU A 35 -34.97 25.29 -8.73
N ALA A 36 -35.22 24.36 -9.66
CA ALA A 36 -36.56 23.98 -10.06
C ALA A 36 -37.25 23.10 -9.01
N ASN A 37 -36.50 22.23 -8.33
CA ASN A 37 -37.04 21.38 -7.27
C ASN A 37 -35.95 21.05 -6.22
N PRO A 38 -35.74 21.92 -5.22
CA PRO A 38 -34.65 21.77 -4.26
C PRO A 38 -34.78 20.54 -3.35
N ASP A 39 -36.00 20.06 -3.12
CA ASP A 39 -36.31 18.95 -2.21
C ASP A 39 -36.46 17.61 -2.95
N ALA A 40 -36.23 17.58 -4.26
CA ALA A 40 -36.22 16.34 -5.02
C ALA A 40 -35.17 15.37 -4.46
N ALA A 41 -35.53 14.08 -4.36
CA ALA A 41 -34.68 13.08 -3.71
C ALA A 41 -33.29 12.96 -4.36
N ASP A 42 -33.20 13.14 -5.67
CA ASP A 42 -31.96 13.17 -6.45
C ASP A 42 -31.12 14.43 -6.21
N VAL A 43 -31.74 15.60 -6.04
CA VAL A 43 -31.07 16.84 -5.61
C VAL A 43 -30.49 16.70 -4.21
N VAL A 44 -31.26 16.18 -3.26
CA VAL A 44 -30.80 15.91 -1.88
C VAL A 44 -29.61 14.95 -1.88
N GLU A 45 -29.70 13.87 -2.65
CA GLU A 45 -28.62 12.89 -2.80
C GLU A 45 -27.37 13.48 -3.48
N ALA A 46 -27.54 14.34 -4.50
CA ALA A 46 -26.42 15.04 -5.13
C ALA A 46 -25.70 15.98 -4.14
N ARG A 47 -26.44 16.71 -3.28
CA ARG A 47 -25.84 17.50 -2.19
C ARG A 47 -25.05 16.62 -1.22
N ARG A 48 -25.60 15.47 -0.85
CA ARG A 48 -24.93 14.50 0.03
C ARG A 48 -23.61 14.04 -0.54
N ARG A 49 -23.60 13.63 -1.82
CA ARG A 49 -22.38 13.19 -2.54
C ARG A 49 -21.33 14.28 -2.63
N MET A 50 -21.74 15.52 -2.91
CA MET A 50 -20.83 16.68 -2.96
C MET A 50 -20.18 16.91 -1.59
N ALA A 51 -20.98 16.94 -0.51
CA ALA A 51 -20.49 17.12 0.85
C ALA A 51 -19.61 15.95 1.34
N GLU A 52 -19.86 14.72 0.88
CA GLU A 52 -18.98 13.57 1.15
C GLU A 52 -17.59 13.77 0.53
N VAL A 53 -17.52 14.27 -0.71
CA VAL A 53 -16.23 14.54 -1.36
C VAL A 53 -15.50 15.70 -0.70
N GLU A 54 -16.22 16.77 -0.34
CA GLU A 54 -15.63 17.94 0.35
C GLU A 54 -15.02 17.57 1.71
N ARG A 55 -15.71 16.76 2.51
CA ARG A 55 -15.15 16.23 3.78
C ARG A 55 -13.89 15.40 3.56
N GLU A 56 -13.85 14.63 2.49
CA GLU A 56 -12.66 13.85 2.16
C GLU A 56 -11.49 14.73 1.72
N TRP A 57 -11.74 15.81 0.98
CA TRP A 57 -10.72 16.82 0.69
C TRP A 57 -10.23 17.55 1.94
N GLU A 58 -11.11 17.94 2.87
CA GLU A 58 -10.70 18.53 4.15
C GLU A 58 -9.80 17.59 4.96
N ARG A 59 -10.20 16.31 5.05
CA ARG A 59 -9.39 15.27 5.71
C ARG A 59 -8.01 15.14 5.06
N LEU A 60 -7.94 15.16 3.72
CA LEU A 60 -6.69 15.10 2.96
C LEU A 60 -5.83 16.35 3.12
N GLN A 61 -6.42 17.55 3.15
CA GLN A 61 -5.70 18.81 3.40
C GLN A 61 -5.10 18.89 4.81
N ALA A 62 -5.72 18.23 5.78
CA ALA A 62 -5.20 18.13 7.15
C ALA A 62 -4.00 17.17 7.28
N VAL A 63 -3.69 16.37 6.25
CA VAL A 63 -2.53 15.48 6.24
C VAL A 63 -1.27 16.30 5.95
N ASP A 64 -0.34 16.37 6.90
CA ASP A 64 0.98 16.94 6.66
C ASP A 64 1.76 16.05 5.66
N PRO A 65 2.12 16.55 4.47
CA PRO A 65 2.89 15.77 3.49
C PRO A 65 4.29 15.40 3.98
N ASN A 66 4.82 16.12 4.98
CA ASN A 66 6.09 15.80 5.64
C ASN A 66 5.92 14.87 6.84
N SER A 67 4.68 14.47 7.15
CA SER A 67 4.42 13.48 8.18
C SER A 67 5.17 12.18 7.83
N PRO A 68 5.82 11.52 8.80
CA PRO A 68 6.45 10.23 8.56
C PRO A 68 5.44 9.14 8.18
N ASP A 69 4.15 9.41 8.35
CA ASP A 69 3.06 8.53 7.93
C ASP A 69 2.72 8.66 6.44
N CYS A 70 3.16 9.73 5.77
CA CYS A 70 3.13 9.86 4.32
C CYS A 70 4.42 9.29 3.74
N PHE A 71 4.33 8.37 2.78
CA PHE A 71 5.52 7.78 2.15
C PHE A 71 5.19 7.24 0.77
N PRO A 72 6.12 7.27 -0.20
CA PRO A 72 5.88 6.67 -1.51
C PRO A 72 5.73 5.15 -1.39
N TRP A 73 4.75 4.58 -2.08
CA TRP A 73 4.55 3.13 -2.07
C TRP A 73 5.76 2.41 -2.70
N PRO A 74 6.33 1.38 -2.05
CA PRO A 74 7.55 0.75 -2.54
C PRO A 74 7.28 -0.11 -3.80
N SER A 75 8.22 -0.05 -4.75
CA SER A 75 8.22 -0.92 -5.95
C SER A 75 8.95 -2.25 -5.69
N THR A 76 8.50 -3.29 -6.40
CA THR A 76 9.15 -4.61 -6.45
C THR A 76 10.09 -4.76 -7.66
N ASP A 77 10.29 -3.69 -8.42
CA ASP A 77 11.21 -3.69 -9.56
C ASP A 77 12.63 -3.96 -9.08
N ALA A 78 13.26 -4.93 -9.73
CA ALA A 78 14.64 -5.29 -9.48
C ALA A 78 15.38 -5.17 -10.82
N PRO A 79 16.16 -4.10 -11.02
CA PRO A 79 17.10 -4.04 -12.13
C PRO A 79 18.00 -5.27 -12.11
N ALA A 80 18.43 -5.73 -13.28
CA ALA A 80 19.41 -6.80 -13.37
C ALA A 80 20.68 -6.37 -12.62
N GLY A 81 20.92 -6.96 -11.46
CA GLY A 81 22.21 -6.87 -10.78
C GLY A 81 23.10 -8.01 -11.24
N ASP A 82 24.40 -7.73 -11.34
CA ASP A 82 25.42 -8.76 -11.48
C ASP A 82 25.34 -9.67 -10.24
N GLY A 83 25.22 -10.97 -10.48
CA GLY A 83 24.73 -11.96 -9.54
C GLY A 83 25.68 -12.32 -8.39
N ASP A 84 26.34 -11.36 -7.78
CA ASP A 84 27.36 -11.62 -6.77
C ASP A 84 26.76 -11.53 -5.36
N GLY A 85 25.83 -12.44 -5.10
CA GLY A 85 25.27 -12.65 -3.77
C GLY A 85 26.29 -13.27 -2.83
N HIS A 86 27.25 -12.48 -2.34
CA HIS A 86 28.06 -12.87 -1.19
C HIS A 86 27.14 -12.94 0.02
N ALA A 87 26.68 -14.15 0.35
CA ALA A 87 26.07 -14.45 1.63
C ALA A 87 27.14 -14.20 2.69
N ALA A 88 26.96 -13.15 3.51
CA ALA A 88 27.75 -12.99 4.72
C ALA A 88 27.52 -14.22 5.60
N THR A 89 28.49 -15.13 5.58
CA THR A 89 28.59 -16.28 6.46
C THR A 89 29.00 -15.77 7.84
N GLY A 90 28.10 -15.87 8.81
CA GLY A 90 28.46 -15.70 10.22
C GLY A 90 27.62 -14.70 11.02
N ALA A 91 26.31 -14.88 11.04
CA ALA A 91 25.47 -14.41 12.15
C ALA A 91 24.24 -15.32 12.24
N TRP A 92 23.83 -15.67 13.45
CA TRP A 92 22.54 -16.31 13.72
C TRP A 92 21.47 -15.55 12.91
N GLN A 93 20.75 -16.22 12.01
CA GLN A 93 19.71 -15.53 11.24
C GLN A 93 18.58 -15.16 12.19
N GLU A 94 18.59 -13.92 12.67
CA GLU A 94 17.51 -13.37 13.47
C GLU A 94 16.20 -13.52 12.70
N ILE A 95 15.23 -14.22 13.30
CA ILE A 95 13.90 -14.37 12.71
C ILE A 95 13.29 -12.97 12.61
N GLY A 96 12.80 -12.60 11.43
CA GLY A 96 12.06 -11.35 11.23
C GLY A 96 10.63 -11.46 11.78
N MET A 97 10.04 -10.33 12.20
CA MET A 97 8.70 -10.27 12.80
C MET A 97 7.61 -10.99 11.98
N LEU A 98 7.60 -10.83 10.65
CA LEU A 98 6.60 -11.49 9.81
C LEU A 98 6.73 -13.01 9.91
N ALA A 99 7.94 -13.54 9.78
CA ALA A 99 8.21 -14.97 9.93
C ALA A 99 7.91 -15.46 11.37
N TYR A 100 8.26 -14.67 12.38
CA TYR A 100 7.95 -14.96 13.79
C TYR A 100 6.44 -15.12 14.03
N LEU A 101 5.62 -14.31 13.36
CA LEU A 101 4.16 -14.38 13.42
C LEU A 101 3.55 -15.40 12.44
N GLY A 102 4.37 -16.20 11.75
CA GLY A 102 3.93 -17.28 10.88
C GLY A 102 3.63 -16.87 9.44
N TYR A 103 3.92 -15.63 9.03
CA TYR A 103 3.81 -15.23 7.62
C TYR A 103 4.88 -15.94 6.79
N HIS A 104 4.43 -16.64 5.75
CA HIS A 104 5.31 -17.32 4.81
C HIS A 104 4.60 -17.51 3.46
N VAL A 105 5.40 -17.58 2.39
CA VAL A 105 4.96 -17.67 0.98
C VAL A 105 5.71 -18.77 0.25
N GLY A 106 5.32 -19.02 -0.99
CA GLY A 106 5.94 -19.98 -1.89
C GLY A 106 5.32 -21.38 -1.78
N LEU A 107 5.94 -22.34 -2.45
CA LEU A 107 5.40 -23.70 -2.63
C LEU A 107 5.22 -24.47 -1.33
N SER A 108 6.00 -24.16 -0.30
CA SER A 108 5.89 -24.78 1.03
C SER A 108 4.87 -24.09 1.93
N SER A 109 4.23 -23.01 1.48
CA SER A 109 3.27 -22.28 2.29
C SER A 109 1.92 -22.97 2.35
N THR A 110 1.39 -23.12 3.57
CA THR A 110 0.04 -23.61 3.82
C THR A 110 -0.99 -22.48 3.89
N LEU A 111 -0.55 -21.22 3.77
CA LEU A 111 -1.42 -20.06 3.87
C LEU A 111 -2.05 -19.71 2.50
N SER A 112 -3.37 -19.65 2.49
CA SER A 112 -4.12 -19.00 1.40
C SER A 112 -3.86 -17.49 1.35
N ALA A 113 -4.12 -16.88 0.19
CA ALA A 113 -4.00 -15.42 0.01
C ALA A 113 -4.81 -14.63 1.05
N ALA A 114 -6.04 -15.06 1.35
CA ALA A 114 -6.87 -14.41 2.36
C ALA A 114 -6.30 -14.52 3.77
N GLN A 115 -5.65 -15.64 4.13
CA GLN A 115 -4.99 -15.79 5.42
C GLN A 115 -3.76 -14.90 5.53
N ARG A 116 -2.95 -14.79 4.46
CA ARG A 116 -1.78 -13.91 4.43
C ARG A 116 -2.19 -12.44 4.61
N LEU A 117 -3.18 -11.97 3.86
CA LEU A 117 -3.69 -10.60 4.00
C LEU A 117 -4.29 -10.33 5.38
N ARG A 118 -5.05 -11.27 5.96
CA ARG A 118 -5.55 -11.12 7.34
C ARG A 118 -4.42 -11.03 8.35
N LEU A 119 -3.39 -11.88 8.24
CA LEU A 119 -2.22 -11.84 9.11
C LEU A 119 -1.52 -10.48 9.01
N LEU A 120 -1.28 -9.99 7.80
CA LEU A 120 -0.64 -8.69 7.59
C LEU A 120 -1.50 -7.53 8.12
N GLY A 121 -2.82 -7.60 7.98
CA GLY A 121 -3.76 -6.67 8.61
C GLY A 121 -3.67 -6.71 10.14
N HIS A 122 -3.53 -7.89 10.75
CA HIS A 122 -3.26 -8.00 12.18
C HIS A 122 -1.93 -7.36 12.57
N VAL A 123 -0.84 -7.62 11.83
CA VAL A 123 0.48 -7.00 12.06
C VAL A 123 0.41 -5.47 12.02
N PHE A 124 -0.45 -4.92 11.17
CA PHE A 124 -0.66 -3.48 11.03
C PHE A 124 -1.34 -2.86 12.27
N VAL A 125 -2.35 -3.52 12.86
CA VAL A 125 -3.14 -2.94 13.96
C VAL A 125 -2.81 -3.47 15.36
N MET A 126 -2.07 -4.58 15.46
CA MET A 126 -1.77 -5.19 16.76
C MET A 126 -0.56 -4.56 17.44
N ARG A 127 -0.52 -4.67 18.77
CA ARG A 127 0.73 -4.52 19.52
C ARG A 127 1.62 -5.73 19.23
N LEU A 128 2.80 -5.48 18.67
CA LEU A 128 3.73 -6.56 18.36
C LEU A 128 4.39 -7.14 19.62
N PRO A 129 4.72 -8.44 19.59
CA PRO A 129 5.61 -9.03 20.58
C PRO A 129 7.01 -8.41 20.48
N PRO A 130 7.75 -8.28 21.60
CA PRO A 130 9.13 -7.79 21.57
C PRO A 130 10.04 -8.80 20.85
N LEU A 131 10.79 -8.35 19.86
CA LEU A 131 11.71 -9.17 19.06
C LEU A 131 12.96 -8.34 18.71
N ASN A 132 14.14 -8.97 18.65
CA ASN A 132 15.42 -8.39 18.21
C ASN A 132 15.80 -7.03 18.87
N GLY A 133 15.28 -6.76 20.08
CA GLY A 133 15.59 -5.57 20.88
C GLY A 133 14.85 -4.29 20.49
N ILE A 134 15.04 -3.24 21.31
CA ILE A 134 14.28 -1.97 21.21
C ILE A 134 14.53 -1.26 19.88
N ALA A 135 15.78 -1.25 19.39
CA ALA A 135 16.13 -0.58 18.14
C ALA A 135 15.39 -1.21 16.94
N TYR A 136 15.26 -2.54 16.90
CA TYR A 136 14.47 -3.23 15.90
C TYR A 136 12.98 -2.89 16.02
N MET A 137 12.44 -2.93 17.23
CA MET A 137 11.01 -2.65 17.48
C MET A 137 10.63 -1.21 17.12
N ARG A 138 11.54 -0.23 17.29
CA ARG A 138 11.32 1.16 16.87
C ARG A 138 11.06 1.30 15.37
N GLN A 139 11.68 0.45 14.54
CA GLN A 139 11.47 0.48 13.08
C GLN A 139 10.04 0.09 12.68
N TRP A 140 9.31 -0.61 13.56
CA TRP A 140 7.94 -1.03 13.29
C TRP A 140 6.90 0.04 13.61
N GLY A 141 7.25 1.11 14.32
CA GLY A 141 6.31 2.17 14.70
C GLY A 141 5.14 1.70 15.59
N ALA A 142 4.21 2.61 15.87
CA ALA A 142 2.98 2.30 16.60
C ALA A 142 1.96 1.58 15.69
N PRO A 143 0.99 0.84 16.25
CA PRO A 143 -0.08 0.24 15.46
C PRO A 143 -0.88 1.28 14.67
N ASP A 144 -1.40 0.90 13.50
CA ASP A 144 -2.25 1.74 12.62
C ASP A 144 -1.60 3.06 12.15
N THR A 145 -0.27 3.09 12.01
CA THR A 145 0.49 4.26 11.52
C THR A 145 1.08 4.04 10.13
N GLY A 146 1.41 5.11 9.42
CA GLY A 146 2.10 5.00 8.13
C GLY A 146 3.51 4.44 8.30
N THR A 147 4.20 4.73 9.41
CA THR A 147 5.48 4.08 9.74
C THR A 147 5.35 2.55 9.80
N ARG A 148 4.31 2.06 10.45
CA ARG A 148 3.99 0.63 10.55
C ARG A 148 3.70 0.02 9.18
N LEU A 149 2.86 0.71 8.40
CA LEU A 149 2.50 0.26 7.05
C LEU A 149 3.71 0.19 6.12
N ARG A 150 4.54 1.24 6.14
CA ARG A 150 5.80 1.32 5.40
C ARG A 150 6.70 0.15 5.72
N LYS A 151 6.87 -0.19 7.01
CA LYS A 151 7.72 -1.32 7.41
C LYS A 151 7.25 -2.66 6.83
N ILE A 152 5.94 -2.88 6.79
CA ILE A 152 5.35 -4.09 6.16
C ILE A 152 5.62 -4.05 4.65
N ALA A 153 5.26 -2.95 3.99
CA ALA A 153 5.36 -2.79 2.54
C ALA A 153 6.80 -2.93 2.03
N GLU A 154 7.75 -2.26 2.69
CA GLU A 154 9.19 -2.34 2.37
C GLU A 154 9.73 -3.75 2.55
N GLY A 155 9.25 -4.48 3.57
CA GLY A 155 9.60 -5.89 3.80
C GLY A 155 9.19 -6.76 2.61
N LEU A 156 7.91 -6.73 2.24
CA LEU A 156 7.35 -7.49 1.11
C LEU A 156 8.06 -7.15 -0.21
N ALA A 157 8.22 -5.85 -0.50
CA ALA A 157 8.88 -5.39 -1.72
C ALA A 157 10.36 -5.83 -1.77
N SER A 158 11.07 -5.79 -0.63
CA SER A 158 12.46 -6.23 -0.56
C SER A 158 12.59 -7.75 -0.72
N PHE A 159 11.67 -8.54 -0.17
CA PHE A 159 11.65 -9.99 -0.39
C PHE A 159 11.45 -10.33 -1.87
N ALA A 160 10.49 -9.70 -2.53
CA ALA A 160 10.25 -9.86 -3.97
C ALA A 160 11.49 -9.47 -4.80
N ARG A 161 12.08 -8.29 -4.56
CA ARG A 161 13.29 -7.84 -5.27
C ARG A 161 14.47 -8.79 -5.07
N ASN A 162 14.71 -9.22 -3.83
CA ASN A 162 15.81 -10.14 -3.52
C ASN A 162 15.62 -11.51 -4.19
N ALA A 163 14.39 -12.02 -4.23
CA ALA A 163 14.08 -13.26 -4.92
C ALA A 163 14.24 -13.14 -6.44
N LYS A 164 13.77 -12.04 -7.06
CA LYS A 164 13.96 -11.75 -8.49
C LYS A 164 15.44 -11.75 -8.87
N ARG A 165 16.31 -11.13 -8.06
CA ARG A 165 17.76 -11.09 -8.29
C ARG A 165 18.44 -12.46 -8.25
N ARG A 166 17.92 -13.40 -7.45
CA ARG A 166 18.49 -14.77 -7.33
C ARG A 166 18.24 -15.64 -8.57
N ARG A 167 17.34 -15.25 -9.48
CA ARG A 167 17.01 -15.98 -10.73
C ARG A 167 16.68 -17.48 -10.52
N ASN A 168 16.16 -17.84 -9.35
CA ASN A 168 15.77 -19.22 -9.04
C ASN A 168 14.29 -19.43 -9.42
N PRO A 169 13.95 -20.34 -10.36
CA PRO A 169 12.58 -20.56 -10.79
C PRO A 169 11.66 -21.04 -9.66
N ASN A 170 12.19 -21.70 -8.62
CA ASN A 170 11.41 -22.15 -7.47
C ASN A 170 10.87 -20.99 -6.62
N LEU A 171 11.35 -19.75 -6.85
CA LEU A 171 10.87 -18.56 -6.15
C LEU A 171 9.75 -17.83 -6.90
N ALA A 172 9.36 -18.26 -8.11
CA ALA A 172 8.34 -17.58 -8.90
C ALA A 172 7.01 -17.42 -8.15
N GLU A 173 6.55 -18.48 -7.47
CA GLU A 173 5.32 -18.42 -6.69
C GLU A 173 5.45 -17.50 -5.46
N ALA A 174 6.61 -17.52 -4.79
CA ALA A 174 6.86 -16.62 -3.66
C ALA A 174 6.87 -15.15 -4.09
N ILE A 175 7.50 -14.84 -5.23
CA ILE A 175 7.51 -13.49 -5.83
C ILE A 175 6.08 -13.01 -6.08
N ARG A 176 5.29 -13.82 -6.79
CA ARG A 176 3.89 -13.53 -7.11
C ARG A 176 3.07 -13.27 -5.83
N GLN A 177 3.24 -14.11 -4.81
CA GLN A 177 2.52 -13.96 -3.54
C GLN A 177 2.93 -12.70 -2.77
N TRP A 178 4.22 -12.34 -2.72
CA TRP A 178 4.65 -11.08 -2.10
C TRP A 178 4.08 -9.85 -2.83
N GLU A 179 4.02 -9.90 -4.16
CA GLU A 179 3.46 -8.81 -4.97
C GLU A 179 1.95 -8.66 -4.78
N ASP A 180 1.21 -9.78 -4.80
CA ASP A 180 -0.23 -9.80 -4.50
C ASP A 180 -0.53 -9.27 -3.10
N ASP A 181 0.26 -9.68 -2.11
CA ASP A 181 0.07 -9.28 -0.72
C ASP A 181 0.42 -7.80 -0.52
N LEU A 182 1.48 -7.31 -1.19
CA LEU A 182 1.85 -5.89 -1.19
C LEU A 182 0.71 -5.04 -1.76
N GLU A 183 0.20 -5.39 -2.94
CA GLU A 183 -0.91 -4.65 -3.55
C GLU A 183 -2.21 -4.79 -2.73
N GLY A 184 -2.46 -5.95 -2.13
CA GLY A 184 -3.60 -6.16 -1.24
C GLY A 184 -3.57 -5.24 -0.02
N ILE A 185 -2.43 -5.11 0.65
CA ILE A 185 -2.26 -4.14 1.74
C ILE A 185 -2.42 -2.71 1.24
N ARG A 186 -1.86 -2.38 0.06
CA ARG A 186 -1.95 -1.02 -0.52
C ARG A 186 -3.42 -0.58 -0.61
N ARG A 187 -4.26 -1.41 -1.20
CA ARG A 187 -5.69 -1.12 -1.37
C ARG A 187 -6.44 -0.97 -0.05
N VAL A 188 -6.09 -1.78 0.95
CA VAL A 188 -6.85 -1.81 2.22
C VAL A 188 -6.40 -0.72 3.20
N HIS A 189 -5.11 -0.41 3.23
CA HIS A 189 -4.52 0.40 4.31
C HIS A 189 -3.83 1.67 3.84
N TYR A 190 -3.41 1.77 2.57
CA TYR A 190 -2.62 2.89 2.07
C TYR A 190 -3.45 3.92 1.29
N VAL A 191 -4.24 3.45 0.32
CA VAL A 191 -5.03 4.32 -0.58
C VAL A 191 -6.07 5.12 0.21
N GLY A 192 -6.09 6.42 -0.01
CA GLY A 192 -6.88 7.39 0.74
C GLY A 192 -6.42 7.60 2.18
N ARG A 193 -5.26 7.14 2.63
CA ARG A 193 -4.84 7.29 4.05
C ARG A 193 -3.42 7.82 4.21
N PHE A 194 -2.49 7.27 3.46
CA PHE A 194 -1.06 7.54 3.55
C PHE A 194 -0.45 7.88 2.17
N ASP A 195 -1.25 7.82 1.11
CA ASP A 195 -0.92 8.22 -0.24
C ASP A 195 -1.23 9.71 -0.45
N PHE A 196 -0.22 10.56 -0.33
CA PHE A 196 -0.48 11.98 -0.62
C PHE A 196 0.57 12.65 -1.47
N PRO A 197 0.20 12.92 -2.73
CA PRO A 197 0.68 14.06 -3.50
C PRO A 197 -0.50 15.01 -3.78
N TRP A 198 -0.44 16.24 -3.25
CA TRP A 198 -1.37 17.32 -3.61
C TRP A 198 -0.61 18.60 -3.90
N PRO A 199 -1.01 19.31 -4.98
CA PRO A 199 -0.12 19.40 -6.13
C PRO A 199 1.31 19.66 -5.65
N ALA A 200 2.19 18.68 -5.85
CA ALA A 200 3.59 19.00 -5.81
C ALA A 200 3.81 20.07 -6.90
N PRO A 201 4.54 21.17 -6.60
CA PRO A 201 4.91 22.15 -7.62
C PRO A 201 5.63 21.49 -8.80
#